data_AF-A0AAC8Q6Q2-F1
#
_entry.id   AF-A0AAC8Q6Q2-F1
#
_cell.length_a   1.000
_cell.length_b   1.000
_cell.length_c   1.000
_cell.angle_alpha   90.00
_cell.angle_beta   90.00
_cell.angle_gamma   90.00
#
_symmetry.space_group_name_H-M   'P 1'
#
loop_
_entity.id
_entity.type
_entity.pdbx_description
1 polymer ?
#
loop_
_entity_poly.entity_id
_entity_poly.type
_entity_poly.pdbx_seq_one_letter_code
_entity_poly.pdbx_strand_id
1 'polypeptide(L)'
;MPDMLAIISKAVFEKEAAGRAPGEVLPIERYRSASKHLEPLRAGGRLFLVTVRPPSEALWVVAVLEGLRFEDGEWRASPNRMPITDVTALIPRIRFESGKGIQAAKGALGMSLQTPRALAAGDVALLLGAVGGTEGGTVEAPRIINLTAHDAQGPLPCLCRHCLPRSGERAEAGGMSFLRTQVEAEGRTLFYWLPEELQPDTERVAESVQSVLAQRLRSTG
;
A
#
# COMPACT_ATOMS: atom_id res chain seq x y z
N MET A 1 -7.08 -3.77 -15.97
CA MET A 1 -6.13 -4.76 -15.43
C MET A 1 -6.88 -5.61 -14.42
N PRO A 2 -6.63 -6.93 -14.32
CA PRO A 2 -7.37 -7.78 -13.40
C PRO A 2 -6.95 -7.50 -11.96
N ASP A 3 -7.94 -7.35 -11.10
CA ASP A 3 -7.76 -7.22 -9.65
C ASP A 3 -8.40 -8.45 -9.00
N MET A 4 -7.61 -9.29 -8.35
CA MET A 4 -8.05 -10.57 -7.80
C MET A 4 -7.94 -10.57 -6.28
N LEU A 5 -8.89 -11.20 -5.59
CA LEU A 5 -8.82 -11.49 -4.17
C LEU A 5 -8.56 -12.98 -3.96
N ALA A 6 -7.61 -13.33 -3.09
CA ALA A 6 -7.32 -14.70 -2.69
C ALA A 6 -7.06 -14.81 -1.19
N ILE A 7 -7.44 -15.94 -0.60
CA ILE A 7 -7.21 -16.18 0.83
C ILE A 7 -5.84 -16.82 1.10
N ILE A 8 -5.20 -16.34 2.17
CA ILE A 8 -4.15 -17.04 2.91
C ILE A 8 -4.80 -17.70 4.11
N SER A 9 -4.67 -19.03 4.21
CA SER A 9 -5.23 -19.78 5.33
C SER A 9 -4.60 -19.32 6.65
N LYS A 10 -5.33 -19.52 7.77
CA LYS A 10 -4.81 -19.25 9.11
C LYS A 10 -3.43 -19.89 9.31
N ALA A 11 -3.27 -21.16 8.93
CA ALA A 11 -2.02 -21.89 9.13
C ALA A 11 -0.84 -21.27 8.38
N VAL A 12 -1.05 -20.79 7.15
CA VAL A 12 -0.01 -20.10 6.39
C VAL A 12 0.30 -18.74 7.01
N PHE A 13 -0.73 -17.98 7.40
CA PHE A 13 -0.53 -16.70 8.07
C PHE A 13 0.24 -16.83 9.39
N GLU A 14 -0.12 -17.79 10.25
CA GLU A 14 0.61 -18.01 11.52
C GLU A 14 2.07 -18.42 11.28
N LYS A 15 2.37 -19.11 10.17
CA LYS A 15 3.74 -19.53 9.85
C LYS A 15 4.59 -18.36 9.34
N GLU A 16 4.02 -17.50 8.48
CA GLU A 16 4.75 -16.46 7.76
C GLU A 16 4.71 -15.09 8.47
N ALA A 17 3.71 -14.87 9.31
CA ALA A 17 3.38 -13.59 9.92
C ALA A 17 3.01 -13.72 11.40
N ALA A 18 3.57 -14.71 12.12
CA ALA A 18 3.34 -14.94 13.54
C ALA A 18 3.42 -13.62 14.34
N GLY A 19 2.38 -13.31 15.10
CA GLY A 19 2.33 -12.12 15.96
C GLY A 19 2.09 -10.78 15.24
N ARG A 20 1.96 -10.75 13.91
CA ARG A 20 1.66 -9.53 13.15
C ARG A 20 0.19 -9.10 13.35
N ALA A 21 -0.01 -7.79 13.44
CA ALA A 21 -1.31 -7.17 13.66
C ALA A 21 -1.65 -6.14 12.56
N PRO A 22 -2.92 -5.68 12.46
CA PRO A 22 -3.27 -4.57 11.59
C PRO A 22 -2.41 -3.33 11.88
N GLY A 23 -2.04 -2.62 10.82
CA GLY A 23 -1.09 -1.50 10.84
C GLY A 23 0.35 -1.90 10.50
N GLU A 24 0.73 -3.17 10.68
CA GLU A 24 2.07 -3.65 10.35
C GLU A 24 2.19 -4.07 8.87
N VAL A 25 3.36 -3.87 8.29
CA VAL A 25 3.65 -4.32 6.91
C VAL A 25 4.24 -5.73 6.95
N LEU A 26 3.60 -6.65 6.25
CA LEU A 26 4.17 -7.96 5.94
C LEU A 26 4.78 -7.89 4.54
N PRO A 27 6.12 -7.97 4.37
CA PRO A 27 6.79 -7.85 3.08
C PRO A 27 6.70 -9.15 2.27
N ILE A 28 5.50 -9.72 2.19
CA ILE A 28 5.22 -10.89 1.36
C ILE A 28 5.39 -10.48 -0.11
N GLU A 29 6.13 -11.30 -0.84
CA GLU A 29 6.43 -11.10 -2.25
C GLU A 29 6.04 -12.33 -3.08
N ARG A 30 5.43 -13.35 -2.44
CA ARG A 30 5.10 -14.64 -3.05
C ARG A 30 3.73 -15.13 -2.58
N TYR A 31 2.99 -15.75 -3.49
CA TYR A 31 1.75 -16.46 -3.19
C TYR A 31 1.70 -17.78 -3.93
N ARG A 32 1.77 -18.90 -3.18
CA ARG A 32 1.78 -20.24 -3.77
C ARG A 32 0.37 -20.71 -4.11
N SER A 33 0.03 -20.68 -5.39
CA SER A 33 -1.23 -21.23 -5.90
C SER A 33 -1.18 -21.39 -7.42
N ALA A 34 -1.46 -22.61 -7.90
CA ALA A 34 -1.64 -22.91 -9.31
C ALA A 34 -3.12 -22.90 -9.73
N SER A 35 -3.99 -22.21 -8.98
CA SER A 35 -5.42 -22.14 -9.29
C SER A 35 -5.66 -21.48 -10.65
N LYS A 36 -6.45 -22.13 -11.51
CA LYS A 36 -6.84 -21.59 -12.83
C LYS A 36 -7.58 -20.26 -12.74
N HIS A 37 -8.24 -19.99 -11.61
CA HIS A 37 -8.94 -18.72 -11.38
C HIS A 37 -7.99 -17.51 -11.35
N LEU A 38 -6.69 -17.72 -11.12
CA LEU A 38 -5.67 -16.66 -11.12
C LEU A 38 -5.04 -16.44 -12.50
N GLU A 39 -5.33 -17.28 -13.50
CA GLU A 39 -4.78 -17.13 -14.86
C GLU A 39 -4.90 -15.71 -15.44
N PRO A 40 -5.98 -14.93 -15.22
CA PRO A 40 -6.05 -13.55 -15.69
C PRO A 40 -4.87 -12.67 -15.25
N LEU A 41 -4.28 -12.90 -14.07
CA LEU A 41 -3.15 -12.14 -13.55
C LEU A 41 -1.87 -12.30 -14.40
N ARG A 42 -1.81 -13.26 -15.32
CA ARG A 42 -0.71 -13.36 -16.30
C ARG A 42 -0.62 -12.14 -17.22
N ALA A 43 -1.73 -11.44 -17.42
CA ALA A 43 -1.78 -10.17 -18.16
C ALA A 43 -1.38 -8.95 -17.30
N GLY A 44 -0.84 -9.17 -16.10
CA GLY A 44 -0.54 -8.14 -15.09
C GLY A 44 -1.72 -7.91 -14.13
N GLY A 45 -1.70 -6.80 -13.39
CA GLY A 45 -2.72 -6.46 -12.39
C GLY A 45 -2.28 -6.67 -10.95
N ARG A 46 -3.25 -6.87 -10.04
CA ARG A 46 -3.01 -6.95 -8.60
C ARG A 46 -3.67 -8.16 -7.95
N LEU A 47 -3.01 -8.67 -6.93
CA LEU A 47 -3.51 -9.74 -6.08
C LEU A 47 -3.64 -9.25 -4.64
N PHE A 48 -4.88 -9.12 -4.19
CA PHE A 48 -5.27 -8.79 -2.82
C PHE A 48 -5.29 -10.08 -2.01
N LEU A 49 -4.33 -10.21 -1.11
CA LEU A 49 -4.26 -11.34 -0.20
C LEU A 49 -5.05 -10.99 1.06
N VAL A 50 -5.95 -11.89 1.45
CA VAL A 50 -6.76 -11.73 2.67
C VAL A 50 -6.59 -12.91 3.61
N THR A 51 -6.84 -12.71 4.89
CA THR A 51 -6.98 -13.80 5.86
C THR A 51 -8.19 -13.57 6.75
N VAL A 52 -8.74 -14.66 7.29
CA VAL A 52 -9.86 -14.61 8.23
C VAL A 52 -9.35 -14.97 9.62
N ARG A 53 -9.50 -14.05 10.58
CA ARG A 53 -8.94 -14.17 11.92
C ARG A 53 -9.99 -14.59 12.95
N PRO A 54 -9.67 -15.57 13.81
CA PRO A 54 -10.52 -15.88 14.97
C PRO A 54 -10.40 -14.77 16.04
N PRO A 55 -11.34 -14.67 16.99
CA PRO A 55 -12.54 -15.52 17.15
C PRO A 55 -13.77 -15.04 16.36
N SER A 56 -13.76 -13.82 15.81
CA SER A 56 -14.95 -13.14 15.25
C SER A 56 -15.01 -13.12 13.73
N GLU A 57 -14.25 -13.98 13.05
CA GLU A 57 -14.13 -14.01 11.58
C GLU A 57 -13.73 -12.65 10.99
N ALA A 58 -12.79 -11.94 11.64
CA ALA A 58 -12.33 -10.66 11.13
C ALA A 58 -11.61 -10.86 9.79
N LEU A 59 -12.02 -10.12 8.76
CA LEU A 59 -11.42 -10.19 7.43
C LEU A 59 -10.32 -9.16 7.32
N TRP A 60 -9.08 -9.60 7.21
CA TRP A 60 -7.94 -8.71 7.05
C TRP A 60 -7.40 -8.79 5.63
N VAL A 61 -7.13 -7.65 5.01
CA VAL A 61 -6.19 -7.61 3.88
C VAL A 61 -4.80 -7.68 4.46
N VAL A 62 -3.98 -8.63 4.01
CA VAL A 62 -2.63 -8.85 4.52
C VAL A 62 -1.55 -8.31 3.60
N ALA A 63 -1.85 -8.22 2.30
CA ALA A 63 -0.96 -7.65 1.30
C ALA A 63 -1.71 -7.31 0.00
N VAL A 64 -1.14 -6.39 -0.76
CA VAL A 64 -1.52 -6.13 -2.15
C VAL A 64 -0.28 -6.34 -3.00
N LEU A 65 -0.29 -7.40 -3.82
CA LEU A 65 0.85 -7.77 -4.66
C LEU A 65 0.71 -7.16 -6.05
N GLU A 66 1.79 -6.53 -6.52
CA GLU A 66 1.92 -5.85 -7.81
C GLU A 66 3.14 -6.38 -8.58
N GLY A 67 3.15 -6.20 -9.91
CA GLY A 67 4.24 -6.69 -10.76
C GLY A 67 4.31 -8.22 -10.83
N LEU A 68 3.13 -8.85 -10.86
CA LEU A 68 2.97 -10.29 -10.74
C LEU A 68 3.60 -11.09 -11.89
N ARG A 69 4.34 -12.15 -11.54
CA ARG A 69 4.86 -13.17 -12.46
C ARG A 69 4.58 -14.56 -11.90
N PHE A 70 4.15 -15.49 -12.75
CA PHE A 70 3.90 -16.86 -12.33
C PHE A 70 5.06 -17.79 -12.72
N GLU A 71 5.72 -18.35 -11.71
CA GLU A 71 6.91 -19.20 -11.83
C GLU A 71 6.83 -20.34 -10.80
N ASP A 72 7.21 -21.57 -11.18
CA ASP A 72 7.31 -22.72 -10.26
C ASP A 72 6.07 -22.99 -9.37
N GLY A 73 4.87 -22.71 -9.88
CA GLY A 73 3.62 -22.92 -9.14
C GLY A 73 3.27 -21.83 -8.13
N GLU A 74 3.97 -20.70 -8.16
CA GLU A 74 3.72 -19.54 -7.31
C GLU A 74 3.70 -18.22 -8.08
N TRP A 75 2.98 -17.24 -7.54
CA TRP A 75 2.95 -15.87 -8.01
C TRP A 75 4.01 -15.07 -7.26
N ARG A 76 4.99 -14.52 -7.97
CA ARG A 76 6.02 -13.61 -7.46
C ARG A 76 5.64 -12.17 -7.76
N ALA A 77 5.98 -11.26 -6.86
CA ALA A 77 5.68 -9.84 -6.94
C ALA A 77 6.84 -9.01 -6.37
N SER A 78 6.78 -7.69 -6.51
CA SER A 78 7.58 -6.79 -5.67
C SER A 78 7.16 -6.94 -4.19
N PRO A 79 8.07 -6.71 -3.22
CA PRO A 79 7.71 -6.79 -1.80
C PRO A 79 6.54 -5.88 -1.44
N ASN A 80 5.54 -6.44 -0.76
CA ASN A 80 4.38 -5.68 -0.30
C ASN A 80 4.81 -4.55 0.65
N ARG A 81 4.24 -3.37 0.43
CA ARG A 81 4.43 -2.18 1.27
C ARG A 81 3.15 -1.75 1.99
N MET A 82 2.03 -2.40 1.70
CA MET A 82 0.74 -2.06 2.29
C MET A 82 0.60 -2.69 3.68
N PRO A 83 0.06 -1.96 4.68
CA PRO A 83 -0.14 -2.50 6.00
C PRO A 83 -1.26 -3.55 5.99
N ILE A 84 -1.15 -4.52 6.89
CA ILE A 84 -2.27 -5.40 7.24
C ILE A 84 -3.41 -4.50 7.70
N THR A 85 -4.61 -4.72 7.18
CA THR A 85 -5.76 -3.84 7.44
C THR A 85 -6.98 -4.67 7.74
N ASP A 86 -7.66 -4.37 8.85
CA ASP A 86 -8.97 -4.96 9.14
C ASP A 86 -10.04 -4.31 8.23
N VAL A 87 -10.62 -5.12 7.35
CA VAL A 87 -11.65 -4.70 6.40
C VAL A 87 -12.99 -5.38 6.69
N THR A 88 -13.20 -5.88 7.91
CA THR A 88 -14.41 -6.61 8.30
C THR A 88 -15.68 -5.80 8.03
N ALA A 89 -15.63 -4.48 8.30
CA ALA A 89 -16.75 -3.58 8.05
C ALA A 89 -17.11 -3.43 6.55
N LEU A 90 -16.22 -3.80 5.63
CA LEU A 90 -16.45 -3.74 4.18
C LEU A 90 -17.12 -4.99 3.60
N ILE A 91 -17.17 -6.10 4.35
CA ILE A 91 -17.79 -7.35 3.90
C ILE A 91 -19.20 -7.14 3.29
N PRO A 92 -20.12 -6.36 3.91
CA PRO A 92 -21.46 -6.15 3.36
C PRO A 92 -21.47 -5.36 2.04
N ARG A 93 -20.37 -4.70 1.66
CA ARG A 93 -20.28 -3.82 0.49
C ARG A 93 -19.58 -4.47 -0.70
N ILE A 94 -18.73 -5.47 -0.47
CA ILE A 94 -18.00 -6.19 -1.54
C ILE A 94 -18.98 -6.95 -2.43
N ARG A 95 -18.85 -6.84 -3.76
CA ARG A 95 -19.76 -7.50 -4.73
C ARG A 95 -19.08 -8.36 -5.79
N PHE A 96 -17.75 -8.36 -5.91
CA PHE A 96 -16.97 -9.05 -6.94
C PHE A 96 -17.41 -8.70 -8.38
N GLU A 97 -16.64 -9.08 -9.39
CA GLU A 97 -17.06 -8.86 -10.79
C GLU A 97 -18.37 -9.59 -11.14
N SER A 98 -18.63 -10.72 -10.46
CA SER A 98 -19.88 -11.49 -10.63
C SER A 98 -21.14 -10.78 -10.13
N GLY A 99 -21.01 -9.65 -9.44
CA GLY A 99 -22.09 -8.94 -8.75
C GLY A 99 -22.58 -9.60 -7.46
N LYS A 100 -22.10 -10.81 -7.14
CA LYS A 100 -22.41 -11.53 -5.90
C LYS A 100 -21.49 -11.10 -4.77
N GLY A 101 -22.06 -10.66 -3.65
CA GLY A 101 -21.27 -10.40 -2.44
C GLY A 101 -20.71 -11.64 -1.75
N ILE A 102 -20.06 -11.43 -0.61
CA ILE A 102 -19.59 -12.53 0.23
C ILE A 102 -20.79 -13.17 0.93
N GLN A 103 -21.19 -14.34 0.46
CA GLN A 103 -22.22 -15.17 1.07
C GLN A 103 -21.52 -16.24 1.91
N ALA A 104 -21.47 -16.03 3.22
CA ALA A 104 -20.91 -16.98 4.17
C ALA A 104 -21.88 -17.14 5.35
N ALA A 105 -22.11 -18.39 5.76
CA ALA A 105 -22.72 -18.65 7.04
C ALA A 105 -21.76 -18.26 8.17
N LYS A 106 -22.28 -18.02 9.37
CA LYS A 106 -21.48 -17.78 10.57
C LYS A 106 -20.49 -18.94 10.78
N GLY A 107 -19.21 -18.64 10.90
CA GLY A 107 -18.11 -19.60 11.04
C GLY A 107 -17.55 -20.13 9.71
N ALA A 108 -18.10 -19.73 8.56
CA ALA A 108 -17.74 -20.25 7.24
C ALA A 108 -17.08 -19.21 6.32
N LEU A 109 -16.70 -18.02 6.82
CA LEU A 109 -16.13 -16.97 5.99
C LEU A 109 -14.83 -17.41 5.30
N GLY A 110 -13.91 -18.04 6.07
CA GLY A 110 -12.66 -18.56 5.52
C GLY A 110 -12.86 -19.62 4.45
N MET A 111 -13.89 -20.47 4.60
CA MET A 111 -14.23 -21.48 3.58
C MET A 111 -14.81 -20.84 2.32
N SER A 112 -15.68 -19.84 2.46
CA SER A 112 -16.29 -19.14 1.31
C SER A 112 -15.24 -18.47 0.40
N LEU A 113 -14.12 -18.03 0.99
CA LEU A 113 -13.05 -17.31 0.27
C LEU A 113 -11.94 -18.21 -0.30
N GLN A 114 -12.05 -19.55 -0.21
CA GLN A 114 -11.03 -20.49 -0.70
C GLN A 114 -10.73 -20.36 -2.20
N THR A 115 -11.76 -20.09 -3.00
CA THR A 115 -11.60 -19.87 -4.44
C THR A 115 -11.27 -18.41 -4.71
N PRO A 116 -10.16 -18.09 -5.38
CA PRO A 116 -9.85 -16.72 -5.78
C PRO A 116 -10.95 -16.11 -6.66
N ARG A 117 -11.25 -14.83 -6.47
CA ARG A 117 -12.34 -14.12 -7.17
C ARG A 117 -11.85 -12.80 -7.73
N ALA A 118 -12.34 -12.43 -8.91
CA ALA A 118 -12.11 -11.12 -9.47
C ALA A 118 -12.93 -10.05 -8.73
N LEU A 119 -12.29 -8.93 -8.40
CA LEU A 119 -12.89 -7.77 -7.75
C LEU A 119 -13.46 -6.81 -8.78
N ALA A 120 -14.64 -6.27 -8.53
CA ALA A 120 -15.14 -5.16 -9.34
C ALA A 120 -14.33 -3.89 -9.04
N ALA A 121 -14.22 -2.97 -9.99
CA ALA A 121 -13.48 -1.72 -9.83
C ALA A 121 -13.90 -0.91 -8.57
N GLY A 122 -15.19 -0.92 -8.24
CA GLY A 122 -15.70 -0.30 -7.01
C GLY A 122 -15.20 -0.98 -5.74
N ASP A 123 -15.11 -2.31 -5.71
CA ASP A 123 -14.58 -3.06 -4.56
C ASP A 123 -13.08 -2.84 -4.38
N VAL A 124 -12.35 -2.74 -5.49
CA VAL A 124 -10.92 -2.39 -5.51
C VAL A 124 -10.70 -1.03 -4.86
N ALA A 125 -11.49 -0.03 -5.24
CA ALA A 125 -11.41 1.31 -4.64
C ALA A 125 -11.74 1.28 -3.14
N LEU A 126 -12.71 0.45 -2.71
CA LEU A 126 -13.03 0.28 -1.29
C LEU A 126 -11.87 -0.36 -0.51
N LEU A 127 -11.27 -1.43 -1.04
CA LEU A 127 -10.17 -2.12 -0.39
C LEU A 127 -8.90 -1.27 -0.36
N LEU A 128 -8.53 -0.63 -1.46
CA LEU A 128 -7.39 0.30 -1.49
C LEU A 128 -7.64 1.53 -0.61
N GLY A 129 -8.88 2.00 -0.55
CA GLY A 129 -9.28 3.09 0.34
C GLY A 129 -9.12 2.72 1.81
N ALA A 130 -9.37 1.47 2.21
CA ALA A 130 -9.13 1.02 3.58
C ALA A 130 -7.66 0.69 3.86
N VAL A 131 -6.96 0.09 2.90
CA VAL A 131 -5.57 -0.33 3.06
C VAL A 131 -4.61 0.86 2.95
N GLY A 132 -4.96 1.87 2.14
CA GLY A 132 -4.25 3.14 2.00
C GLY A 132 -4.82 4.29 2.83
N GLY A 133 -6.02 4.12 3.39
CA GLY A 133 -6.72 5.10 4.21
C GLY A 133 -7.08 4.51 5.57
N THR A 134 -6.39 4.97 6.59
CA THR A 134 -6.69 4.71 8.00
C THR A 134 -8.13 5.07 8.35
N GLU A 135 -9.00 4.06 8.50
CA GLU A 135 -10.16 4.15 9.38
C GLU A 135 -10.29 2.88 10.21
N GLY A 136 -10.11 3.02 11.54
CA GLY A 136 -10.62 2.05 12.52
C GLY A 136 -9.61 1.16 13.24
N GLY A 137 -8.53 1.72 13.81
CA GLY A 137 -7.69 0.99 14.76
C GLY A 137 -6.50 1.84 15.20
N THR A 138 -6.50 2.25 16.47
CA THR A 138 -5.44 3.04 17.09
C THR A 138 -4.17 2.21 17.26
N VAL A 139 -3.41 2.07 16.17
CA VAL A 139 -1.96 2.07 16.22
C VAL A 139 -1.57 3.16 15.24
N GLU A 140 -0.92 4.19 15.77
CA GLU A 140 -0.42 5.31 15.00
C GLU A 140 0.37 4.74 13.80
N ALA A 141 -0.22 4.80 12.59
CA ALA A 141 0.54 4.66 11.36
C ALA A 141 1.82 5.50 11.56
N PRO A 142 3.02 5.03 11.16
CA PRO A 142 4.21 5.85 11.32
C PRO A 142 3.86 7.20 10.71
N ARG A 143 3.64 8.19 11.58
CA ARG A 143 3.22 9.50 11.12
C ARG A 143 4.41 9.89 10.30
N ILE A 144 4.23 10.03 8.99
CA ILE A 144 5.24 10.65 8.16
C ILE A 144 5.48 12.01 8.82
N ILE A 145 6.58 12.12 9.56
CA ILE A 145 6.96 13.37 10.19
C ILE A 145 7.52 14.21 9.06
N ASN A 146 6.62 14.88 8.35
CA ASN A 146 6.96 15.77 7.25
C ASN A 146 7.67 16.99 7.83
N LEU A 147 8.92 17.19 7.44
CA LEU A 147 9.79 18.27 7.87
C LEU A 147 9.75 19.50 6.97
N THR A 148 9.01 19.46 5.86
CA THR A 148 8.90 20.60 4.98
C THR A 148 8.13 21.72 5.66
N ALA A 149 8.80 22.85 5.87
CA ALA A 149 8.20 24.05 6.44
C ALA A 149 7.09 24.61 5.54
N HIS A 150 6.10 25.26 6.15
CA HIS A 150 5.09 25.97 5.38
C HIS A 150 5.70 27.20 4.73
N ASP A 151 5.50 27.33 3.41
CA ASP A 151 5.88 28.49 2.62
C ASP A 151 4.67 28.90 1.76
N ALA A 152 3.97 29.95 2.18
CA ALA A 152 2.81 30.47 1.46
C ALA A 152 3.18 31.41 0.31
N GLN A 153 4.44 31.86 0.25
CA GLN A 153 4.90 32.94 -0.64
C GLN A 153 5.84 32.43 -1.74
N GLY A 154 6.30 31.19 -1.62
CA GLY A 154 7.14 30.54 -2.61
C GLY A 154 6.47 30.43 -3.99
N PRO A 155 7.27 30.45 -5.08
CA PRO A 155 6.76 30.34 -6.45
C PRO A 155 6.26 28.93 -6.79
N LEU A 156 6.51 27.94 -5.92
CA LEU A 156 6.09 26.56 -6.07
C LEU A 156 5.05 26.19 -4.99
N PRO A 157 4.11 25.27 -5.27
CA PRO A 157 3.16 24.80 -4.28
C PRO A 157 3.87 24.24 -3.04
N CYS A 158 3.47 24.69 -1.86
CA CYS A 158 4.06 24.24 -0.61
C CYS A 158 3.89 22.73 -0.40
N LEU A 159 4.92 22.08 0.13
CA LEU A 159 4.92 20.64 0.42
C LEU A 159 4.85 20.33 1.92
N CYS A 160 4.49 21.31 2.77
CA CYS A 160 4.26 21.07 4.19
C CYS A 160 3.07 20.13 4.41
N ARG A 161 2.93 19.63 5.65
CA ARG A 161 1.85 18.72 6.04
C ARG A 161 0.45 19.17 5.61
N HIS A 162 0.15 20.47 5.67
CA HIS A 162 -1.17 21.01 5.33
C HIS A 162 -1.39 21.19 3.81
N CYS A 163 -0.33 21.47 3.06
CA CYS A 163 -0.41 21.78 1.64
C CYS A 163 -0.22 20.54 0.75
N LEU A 164 0.57 19.57 1.21
CA LEU A 164 0.93 18.36 0.46
C LEU A 164 -0.27 17.61 -0.17
N PRO A 165 -1.43 17.42 0.51
CA PRO A 165 -2.57 16.71 -0.10
C PRO A 165 -3.18 17.41 -1.32
N ARG A 166 -2.92 18.71 -1.48
CA ARG A 166 -3.38 19.53 -2.61
C ARG A 166 -2.29 19.82 -3.64
N SER A 167 -1.03 19.53 -3.30
CA SER A 167 0.09 19.71 -4.21
C SER A 167 0.16 18.55 -5.19
N GLY A 168 0.29 18.85 -6.48
CA GLY A 168 0.45 17.85 -7.54
C GLY A 168 1.81 17.15 -7.49
N GLU A 169 2.02 16.18 -8.39
CA GLU A 169 3.33 15.54 -8.58
C GLU A 169 4.30 16.38 -9.41
N ARG A 170 3.77 17.38 -10.13
CA ARG A 170 4.53 18.33 -10.93
C ARG A 170 4.14 19.76 -10.61
N ALA A 171 5.09 20.67 -10.75
CA ALA A 171 4.86 22.11 -10.67
C ALA A 171 5.77 22.84 -11.65
N GLU A 172 5.32 24.02 -12.09
CA GLU A 172 6.11 24.90 -12.96
C GLU A 172 6.30 26.24 -12.27
N ALA A 173 7.53 26.77 -12.32
CA ALA A 173 7.85 28.09 -11.80
C ALA A 173 9.03 28.68 -12.56
N GLY A 174 8.94 29.95 -12.95
CA GLY A 174 10.04 30.66 -13.62
C GLY A 174 10.50 30.01 -14.93
N GLY A 175 9.61 29.34 -15.65
CA GLY A 175 9.94 28.64 -16.90
C GLY A 175 10.65 27.29 -16.73
N MET A 176 10.75 26.78 -15.50
CA MET A 176 11.30 25.47 -15.19
C MET A 176 10.20 24.54 -14.68
N SER A 177 10.33 23.25 -15.00
CA SER A 177 9.47 22.18 -14.51
C SER A 177 10.12 21.47 -13.34
N PHE A 178 9.30 21.06 -12.38
CA PHE A 178 9.74 20.39 -11.17
C PHE A 178 8.91 19.13 -10.91
N LEU A 179 9.57 18.11 -10.40
CA LEU A 179 8.96 16.89 -9.91
C LEU A 179 8.96 16.91 -8.38
N ARG A 180 7.83 16.53 -7.79
CA ARG A 180 7.76 16.31 -6.36
C ARG A 180 8.53 15.05 -6.01
N THR A 181 9.40 15.15 -5.02
CA THR A 181 10.17 14.01 -4.52
C THR A 181 10.33 14.09 -3.00
N GLN A 182 10.94 13.07 -2.42
CA GLN A 182 11.14 12.95 -0.98
C GLN A 182 12.41 12.17 -0.64
N VAL A 183 12.94 12.43 0.57
CA VAL A 183 13.93 11.59 1.23
C VAL A 183 13.53 11.32 2.68
N GLU A 184 14.03 10.22 3.24
CA GLU A 184 13.75 9.81 4.61
C GLU A 184 15.04 9.69 5.42
N ALA A 185 15.05 10.20 6.65
CA ALA A 185 16.14 10.04 7.61
C ALA A 185 15.59 9.99 9.03
N GLU A 186 16.08 9.06 9.86
CA GLU A 186 15.70 8.93 11.28
C GLU A 186 14.18 8.86 11.50
N GLY A 187 13.44 8.21 10.60
CA GLY A 187 11.98 8.09 10.65
C GLY A 187 11.20 9.38 10.31
N ARG A 188 11.87 10.37 9.70
CA ARG A 188 11.26 11.64 9.27
C ARG A 188 11.45 11.83 7.76
N THR A 189 10.49 12.49 7.11
CA THR A 189 10.47 12.65 5.65
C THR A 189 10.58 14.13 5.30
N LEU A 190 11.40 14.45 4.31
CA LEU A 190 11.47 15.78 3.71
C LEU A 190 10.98 15.72 2.27
N PHE A 191 9.91 16.46 1.97
CA PHE A 191 9.42 16.64 0.61
C PHE A 191 10.05 17.89 -0.01
N TYR A 192 10.46 17.79 -1.28
CA TYR A 192 11.04 18.90 -2.02
C TYR A 192 10.72 18.80 -3.51
N TRP A 193 10.91 19.92 -4.21
CA TRP A 193 10.78 20.02 -5.66
C TRP A 193 12.15 19.81 -6.30
N LEU A 194 12.27 18.79 -7.14
CA LEU A 194 13.45 18.51 -7.95
C LEU A 194 13.24 19.12 -9.35
N PRO A 195 14.13 20.00 -9.84
CA PRO A 195 14.12 20.40 -11.24
C PRO A 195 14.13 19.18 -12.16
N GLU A 196 13.23 19.14 -13.14
CA GLU A 196 13.07 17.98 -14.02
C GLU A 196 14.35 17.71 -14.84
N GLU A 197 15.18 18.72 -15.10
CA GLU A 197 16.51 18.58 -15.70
C GLU A 197 17.49 17.74 -14.87
N LEU A 198 17.31 17.68 -13.54
CA LEU A 198 18.13 16.89 -12.63
C LEU A 198 17.58 15.47 -12.44
N GLN A 199 16.51 15.09 -13.16
CA GLN A 199 15.95 13.74 -13.09
C GLN A 199 17.00 12.63 -13.34
N PRO A 200 17.96 12.77 -14.29
CA PRO A 200 19.02 11.76 -14.47
C PRO A 200 19.93 11.58 -13.25
N ASP A 201 20.06 12.61 -12.41
CA ASP A 201 20.89 12.63 -11.20
C ASP A 201 20.07 12.45 -9.91
N THR A 202 18.81 12.01 -10.00
CA THR A 202 17.87 11.93 -8.87
C THR A 202 18.48 11.21 -7.66
N GLU A 203 19.14 10.07 -7.87
CA GLU A 203 19.75 9.28 -6.78
C GLU A 203 20.85 10.06 -6.06
N ARG A 204 21.76 10.70 -6.81
CA ARG A 204 22.83 11.52 -6.23
C ARG A 204 22.29 12.73 -5.47
N VAL A 205 21.24 13.37 -6.00
CA VAL A 205 20.57 14.47 -5.31
C VAL A 205 19.89 13.98 -4.03
N ALA A 206 19.20 12.84 -4.08
CA ALA A 206 18.55 12.24 -2.93
C ALA A 206 19.56 11.87 -1.83
N GLU A 207 20.69 11.25 -2.17
CA GLU A 207 21.77 10.93 -1.22
C GLU A 207 22.33 12.20 -0.55
N SER A 208 22.57 13.25 -1.33
CA SER A 208 23.04 14.54 -0.81
C SER A 208 22.04 15.16 0.17
N VAL A 209 20.76 15.23 -0.20
CA VAL A 209 19.70 15.80 0.64
C VAL A 209 19.50 14.94 1.91
N GLN A 210 19.48 13.62 1.78
CA GLN A 210 19.33 12.69 2.90
C GLN A 210 20.48 12.80 3.89
N SER A 211 21.73 12.89 3.41
CA SER A 211 22.93 13.04 4.24
C SER A 211 22.88 14.32 5.09
N VAL A 212 22.57 15.45 4.46
CA VAL A 212 22.40 16.74 5.15
C VAL A 212 21.24 16.71 6.14
N LEU A 213 20.12 16.09 5.76
CA LEU A 213 18.96 15.92 6.62
C LEU A 213 19.32 15.13 7.89
N ALA A 214 19.97 13.97 7.73
CA ALA A 214 20.39 13.14 8.85
C ALA A 214 21.37 13.87 9.77
N GLN A 215 22.31 14.65 9.21
CA GLN A 215 23.24 15.46 9.99
C GLN A 215 22.51 16.51 10.85
N ARG A 216 21.54 17.24 10.27
CA ARG A 216 20.75 18.24 11.00
C ARG A 216 19.87 17.64 12.10
N LEU A 217 19.32 16.45 11.85
CA LEU A 217 18.50 15.76 12.84
C LEU A 217 19.32 15.33 14.05
N ARG A 218 20.56 14.87 13.84
CA ARG A 218 21.50 14.55 14.93
C ARG A 218 22.01 15.76 15.69
N SER A 219 22.14 16.93 15.07
CA SER A 219 22.60 18.15 15.75
C SER A 219 21.52 18.88 16.56
N THR A 220 20.26 18.42 16.47
CA THR A 220 19.10 19.06 17.13
C THR A 220 18.56 18.23 18.30
N GLY A 221 19.15 17.06 18.58
CA GLY A 221 18.85 16.21 19.74
C GLY A 221 19.95 16.29 20.79
#